data_AF-A0A7V4ZRQ4-F1
#
_entry.id   AF-A0A7V4ZRQ4-F1
#
_cell.length_a   1.000
_cell.length_b   1.000
_cell.length_c   1.000
_cell.angle_alpha   90.00
_cell.angle_beta   90.00
_cell.angle_gamma   90.00
#
_symmetry.space_group_name_H-M   'P 1'
#
loop_
_entity.id
_entity.type
_entity.pdbx_description
1 polymer ?
#
loop_
_entity_poly.entity_id
_entity_poly.type
_entity_poly.pdbx_seq_one_letter_code
_entity_poly.pdbx_strand_id
1 'polypeptide(L)'
;MEKYFSERSLLFNAWSEFSCPDDCERIGCKHPDLHISVTIIDLFSISLVTGQRVCDLFEKYIKIGFDPIDEKEPFFGRISLELKKPCHFLEGKNCSIYPGRPIACALFPESCFLSKNIEIFRRKEIFKNFPCIQVPCNISQKRKETLYKLLEMWDKEIFLSDFYLFGVSPFWLDLKNLSELVLKDLIPLEDGRVKIVNQCIEGILFQRFFESGYWSDWKVKLERLDKKDGLSYLGNLKSATDHMIIYTNKTKVRIAHQFDGIKIRQIHLP
;
A
#
# COMPACT_ATOMS: atom_id res chain seq x y z
N MET A 1 11.41 1.36 18.75
CA MET A 1 10.53 0.72 17.75
C MET A 1 9.64 -0.36 18.32
N GLU A 2 10.10 -1.20 19.26
CA GLU A 2 9.25 -2.25 19.87
C GLU A 2 7.94 -1.70 20.44
N LYS A 3 8.01 -0.60 21.22
CA LYS A 3 6.83 0.09 21.74
C LYS A 3 5.87 0.52 20.62
N TYR A 4 6.40 1.01 19.50
CA TYR A 4 5.60 1.42 18.35
C TYR A 4 4.87 0.24 17.73
N PHE A 5 5.55 -0.89 17.49
CA PHE A 5 4.91 -2.11 16.96
C PHE A 5 3.86 -2.68 17.91
N SER A 6 4.14 -2.65 19.22
CA SER A 6 3.18 -3.08 20.25
C SER A 6 1.93 -2.21 20.25
N GLU A 7 2.10 -0.88 20.30
CA GLU A 7 0.99 0.09 20.22
C GLU A 7 0.19 -0.09 18.93
N ARG A 8 0.89 -0.20 17.79
CA ARG A 8 0.28 -0.44 16.49
C ARG A 8 -0.59 -1.69 16.48
N SER A 9 -0.05 -2.82 16.97
CA SER A 9 -0.77 -4.11 17.03
C SER A 9 -2.00 -4.05 17.94
N LEU A 10 -1.89 -3.35 19.09
CA LEU A 10 -3.02 -3.12 19.99
C LEU A 10 -4.14 -2.33 19.30
N LEU A 11 -3.80 -1.25 18.60
CA LEU A 11 -4.77 -0.38 17.92
C LEU A 11 -5.54 -1.10 16.80
N PHE A 12 -4.95 -2.12 16.18
CA PHE A 12 -5.57 -2.84 15.06
C PHE A 12 -6.98 -3.34 15.37
N ASN A 13 -7.20 -3.88 16.57
CA ASN A 13 -8.48 -4.44 16.98
C ASN A 13 -9.15 -3.65 18.11
N ALA A 14 -8.50 -2.61 18.64
CA ALA A 14 -9.03 -1.87 19.77
C ALA A 14 -10.40 -1.25 19.43
N TRP A 15 -11.40 -1.60 20.25
CA TRP A 15 -12.81 -1.20 20.11
C TRP A 15 -13.47 -1.58 18.78
N SER A 16 -12.90 -2.52 18.02
CA SER A 16 -13.55 -3.05 16.82
C SER A 16 -14.65 -4.03 17.22
N GLU A 17 -15.85 -3.81 16.69
CA GLU A 17 -16.98 -4.75 16.78
C GLU A 17 -17.16 -5.51 15.46
N PHE A 18 -16.32 -5.22 14.47
CA PHE A 18 -16.40 -5.86 13.17
C PHE A 18 -15.96 -7.32 13.24
N SER A 19 -16.79 -8.20 12.69
CA SER A 19 -16.44 -9.58 12.39
C SER A 19 -16.84 -9.88 10.95
N CYS A 20 -15.98 -10.61 10.23
CA CYS A 20 -16.38 -11.10 8.92
C CYS A 20 -17.46 -12.16 9.10
N PRO A 21 -18.52 -12.17 8.26
CA PRO A 21 -19.50 -13.25 8.24
C PRO A 21 -18.85 -14.63 8.12
N ASP A 22 -19.51 -15.65 8.67
CA ASP A 22 -18.99 -17.03 8.68
C ASP A 22 -18.87 -17.61 7.27
N ASP A 23 -19.77 -17.24 6.37
CA ASP A 23 -19.79 -17.62 4.95
C ASP A 23 -18.82 -16.79 4.09
N CYS A 24 -18.19 -15.76 4.65
CA CYS A 24 -17.23 -14.95 3.90
C CYS A 24 -16.00 -15.77 3.51
N GLU A 25 -15.83 -15.97 2.20
CA GLU A 25 -14.70 -16.69 1.61
C GLU A 25 -13.35 -15.95 1.68
N ARG A 26 -13.30 -14.81 2.41
CA ARG A 26 -12.13 -13.95 2.54
C ARG A 26 -11.67 -13.38 1.19
N ILE A 27 -12.62 -12.86 0.42
CA ILE A 27 -12.39 -12.29 -0.92
C ILE A 27 -11.30 -11.22 -0.88
N GLY A 28 -11.24 -10.42 0.19
CA GLY A 28 -10.16 -9.44 0.38
C GLY A 28 -8.74 -10.03 0.42
N CYS A 29 -8.59 -11.28 0.83
CA CYS A 29 -7.30 -11.96 0.81
C CYS A 29 -7.01 -12.61 -0.55
N LYS A 30 -8.05 -13.00 -1.31
CA LYS A 30 -7.92 -13.85 -2.51
C LYS A 30 -7.97 -13.08 -3.84
N HIS A 31 -8.71 -11.99 -3.91
CA HIS A 31 -9.02 -11.31 -5.17
C HIS A 31 -7.75 -10.76 -5.84
N PRO A 32 -7.44 -11.13 -7.10
CA PRO A 32 -6.20 -10.75 -7.77
C PRO A 32 -6.09 -9.25 -8.05
N ASP A 33 -7.21 -8.60 -8.36
CA ASP A 33 -7.26 -7.15 -8.61
C ASP A 33 -7.26 -6.31 -7.31
N LEU A 34 -7.22 -6.93 -6.12
CA LEU A 34 -7.18 -6.15 -4.88
C LEU A 34 -5.74 -5.80 -4.50
N HIS A 35 -5.47 -4.50 -4.59
CA HIS A 35 -4.19 -3.90 -4.24
C HIS A 35 -4.17 -3.61 -2.74
N ILE A 36 -3.23 -4.22 -2.03
CA ILE A 36 -2.99 -3.96 -0.62
C ILE A 36 -1.57 -3.43 -0.49
N SER A 37 -1.47 -2.11 -0.41
CA SER A 37 -0.21 -1.44 -0.19
C SER A 37 0.40 -1.88 1.14
N VAL A 38 1.72 -2.00 1.16
CA VAL A 38 2.53 -2.32 2.33
C VAL A 38 3.66 -1.31 2.46
N THR A 39 4.09 -1.09 3.69
CA THR A 39 5.21 -0.21 4.03
C THR A 39 6.44 -1.05 4.40
N ILE A 40 7.61 -0.42 4.48
CA ILE A 40 8.80 -1.10 5.02
C ILE A 40 8.61 -1.45 6.51
N ILE A 41 7.77 -0.71 7.23
CA ILE A 41 7.41 -1.01 8.61
C ILE A 41 6.50 -2.25 8.67
N ASP A 42 5.56 -2.41 7.74
CA ASP A 42 4.78 -3.63 7.60
C ASP A 42 5.67 -4.84 7.35
N LEU A 43 6.61 -4.74 6.39
CA LEU A 43 7.55 -5.81 6.10
C LEU A 43 8.39 -6.19 7.33
N PHE A 44 8.88 -5.20 8.07
CA PHE A 44 9.60 -5.42 9.32
C PHE A 44 8.70 -6.08 10.38
N SER A 45 7.45 -5.64 10.51
CA SER A 45 6.48 -6.25 11.44
C SER A 45 6.19 -7.71 11.10
N ILE A 46 6.10 -8.05 9.81
CA ILE A 46 5.91 -9.43 9.34
C ILE A 46 7.17 -10.26 9.62
N SER A 47 8.35 -9.68 9.43
CA SER A 47 9.64 -10.31 9.78
C SER A 47 9.67 -10.69 11.25
N LEU A 48 9.28 -9.78 12.16
CA LEU A 48 9.21 -10.06 13.59
C LEU A 48 8.25 -11.20 13.96
N VAL A 49 7.11 -11.31 13.27
CA VAL A 49 6.12 -12.37 13.54
C VAL A 49 6.56 -13.72 12.97
N THR A 50 7.17 -13.73 11.79
CA THR A 50 7.47 -14.97 11.05
C THR A 50 8.89 -15.47 11.26
N GLY A 51 9.79 -14.63 11.77
CA GLY A 51 11.23 -14.90 11.84
C GLY A 51 11.95 -14.88 10.49
N GLN A 52 11.26 -14.59 9.39
CA GLN A 52 11.86 -14.45 8.05
C GLN A 52 12.59 -13.09 7.93
N ARG A 53 13.60 -13.03 7.06
CA ARG A 53 14.28 -11.77 6.73
C ARG A 53 13.36 -10.85 5.93
N VAL A 54 13.47 -9.54 6.17
CA VAL A 54 12.76 -8.48 5.46
C VAL A 54 13.01 -8.56 3.96
N CYS A 55 14.27 -8.79 3.54
CA CYS A 55 14.60 -8.93 2.12
C CYS A 55 13.92 -10.15 1.47
N ASP A 56 13.87 -11.30 2.17
CA ASP A 56 13.22 -12.51 1.66
C ASP A 56 11.70 -12.32 1.55
N LEU A 57 11.08 -11.63 2.52
CA LEU A 57 9.66 -11.29 2.49
C LEU A 57 9.33 -10.39 1.29
N PHE A 58 10.17 -9.40 1.01
CA PHE A 58 10.04 -8.51 -0.14
C PHE A 58 10.06 -9.29 -1.46
N GLU A 59 11.08 -10.13 -1.69
CA GLU A 59 11.18 -10.88 -2.94
C GLU A 59 10.02 -11.87 -3.13
N LYS A 60 9.66 -12.58 -2.06
CA LYS A 60 8.70 -13.66 -2.13
C LYS A 60 7.27 -13.16 -2.21
N TYR A 61 6.89 -12.19 -1.36
CA TYR A 61 5.49 -11.85 -1.13
C TYR A 61 5.08 -10.46 -1.63
N ILE A 62 6.02 -9.61 -2.04
CA ILE A 62 5.73 -8.23 -2.46
C ILE A 62 5.88 -8.07 -3.97
N LYS A 63 5.01 -7.26 -4.55
CA LYS A 63 5.09 -6.76 -5.94
C LYS A 63 5.10 -5.22 -5.95
N ILE A 64 5.51 -4.64 -7.07
CA ILE A 64 5.34 -3.20 -7.30
C ILE A 64 3.88 -2.96 -7.69
N GLY A 65 3.30 -1.91 -7.13
CA GLY A 65 2.01 -1.38 -7.49
C GLY A 65 2.08 0.09 -7.90
N PHE A 66 0.92 0.60 -8.30
CA PHE A 66 0.74 1.98 -8.71
C PHE A 66 -0.59 2.48 -8.16
N ASP A 67 -0.54 3.54 -7.35
CA ASP A 67 -1.70 4.19 -6.75
C ASP A 67 -1.97 5.52 -7.49
N PRO A 68 -2.90 5.58 -8.46
CA PRO A 68 -3.25 6.84 -9.13
C PRO A 68 -3.79 7.87 -8.11
N ILE A 69 -3.47 9.14 -8.30
CA ILE A 69 -3.99 10.23 -7.45
C ILE A 69 -5.49 10.44 -7.68
N ASP A 70 -5.92 10.33 -8.94
CA ASP A 70 -7.31 10.46 -9.37
C ASP A 70 -7.59 9.42 -10.45
N GLU A 71 -8.80 8.86 -10.45
CA GLU A 71 -9.29 7.96 -11.51
C GLU A 71 -9.33 8.67 -12.88
N LYS A 72 -9.41 10.01 -12.89
CA LYS A 72 -9.32 10.83 -14.11
C LYS A 72 -7.89 11.04 -14.62
N GLU A 73 -6.89 10.84 -13.77
CA GLU A 73 -5.47 10.93 -14.13
C GLU A 73 -4.77 9.58 -13.88
N PRO A 74 -5.15 8.50 -14.59
CA PRO A 74 -4.74 7.13 -14.29
C PRO A 74 -3.25 6.87 -14.55
N PHE A 75 -2.53 7.81 -15.15
CA PHE A 75 -1.10 7.73 -15.42
C PHE A 75 -0.25 8.55 -14.43
N PHE A 76 -0.87 9.25 -13.48
CA PHE A 76 -0.16 10.05 -12.51
C PHE A 76 -0.49 9.56 -11.09
N GLY A 77 0.53 9.08 -10.38
CA GLY A 77 0.31 8.32 -9.16
C GLY A 77 1.58 8.04 -8.38
N ARG A 78 1.41 7.39 -7.23
CA ARG A 78 2.51 6.97 -6.35
C ARG A 78 2.91 5.54 -6.68
N ILE A 79 4.20 5.25 -6.59
CA ILE A 79 4.65 3.85 -6.56
C ILE A 79 4.34 3.25 -5.18
N SER A 80 3.74 2.07 -5.17
CA SER A 80 3.46 1.32 -3.95
C SER A 80 4.22 -0.01 -3.95
N LEU A 81 4.52 -0.50 -2.76
CA LEU A 81 4.79 -1.90 -2.55
C LEU A 81 3.47 -2.57 -2.19
N GLU A 82 3.17 -3.75 -2.73
CA GLU A 82 1.89 -4.42 -2.50
C GLU A 82 2.05 -5.90 -2.18
N LEU A 83 1.15 -6.45 -1.36
CA LEU A 83 1.07 -7.89 -1.19
C LEU A 83 0.65 -8.59 -2.49
N LYS A 84 1.38 -9.63 -2.89
CA LYS A 84 0.95 -10.54 -3.95
C LYS A 84 -0.38 -11.21 -3.58
N LYS A 85 -1.23 -11.39 -4.59
CA LYS A 85 -2.53 -12.06 -4.49
C LYS A 85 -2.51 -13.40 -5.26
N PRO A 86 -3.17 -14.46 -4.77
CA PRO A 86 -3.82 -14.54 -3.45
C PRO A 86 -2.82 -14.38 -2.30
N CYS A 87 -3.30 -13.88 -1.16
CA CYS A 87 -2.47 -13.59 0.01
C CYS A 87 -1.87 -14.88 0.56
N HIS A 88 -0.54 -14.97 0.57
CA HIS A 88 0.18 -16.17 1.01
C HIS A 88 0.15 -16.37 2.53
N PHE A 89 -0.32 -15.38 3.28
CA PHE A 89 -0.51 -15.46 4.73
C PHE A 89 -1.93 -15.87 5.14
N LEU A 90 -2.80 -16.20 4.17
CA LEU A 90 -4.12 -16.74 4.45
C LEU A 90 -4.02 -18.26 4.67
N GLU A 91 -4.25 -18.69 5.91
CA GLU A 91 -4.31 -20.09 6.30
C GLU A 91 -5.76 -20.44 6.66
N GLY A 92 -6.46 -21.11 5.73
CA GLY A 92 -7.89 -21.35 5.84
C GLY A 92 -8.67 -20.02 5.85
N LYS A 93 -9.27 -19.67 7.00
CA LYS A 93 -9.98 -18.40 7.22
C LYS A 93 -9.19 -17.38 8.06
N ASN A 94 -7.99 -17.74 8.48
CA ASN A 94 -7.17 -16.98 9.42
C ASN A 94 -5.94 -16.37 8.73
N CYS A 95 -5.46 -15.27 9.28
CA CYS A 95 -4.22 -14.64 8.83
C CYS A 95 -3.07 -15.09 9.74
N SER A 96 -2.06 -15.77 9.21
CA SER A 96 -0.94 -16.28 10.00
C SER A 96 -0.04 -15.18 10.58
N ILE A 97 -0.10 -13.98 9.98
CA ILE A 97 0.61 -12.79 10.44
C ILE A 97 -0.30 -11.81 11.17
N TYR A 98 -1.46 -12.23 11.71
CA TYR A 98 -2.48 -11.33 12.25
C TYR A 98 -1.96 -10.22 13.18
N PRO A 99 -1.03 -10.48 14.14
CA PRO A 99 -0.48 -9.43 15.01
C PRO A 99 0.41 -8.42 14.28
N GLY A 100 1.05 -8.82 13.18
CA GLY A 100 1.98 -8.02 12.38
C GLY A 100 1.46 -7.71 10.98
N ARG A 101 0.15 -7.82 10.76
CA ARG A 101 -0.47 -7.57 9.46
C ARG A 101 -0.28 -6.11 9.02
N PRO A 102 -0.27 -5.83 7.71
CA PRO A 102 -0.20 -4.46 7.21
C PRO A 102 -1.29 -3.56 7.79
N ILE A 103 -0.99 -2.28 8.03
CA ILE A 103 -2.01 -1.32 8.52
C ILE A 103 -3.19 -1.26 7.56
N ALA A 104 -2.94 -1.28 6.23
CA ALA A 104 -4.00 -1.32 5.22
C ALA A 104 -5.00 -2.48 5.46
N CYS A 105 -4.50 -3.67 5.85
CA CYS A 105 -5.34 -4.81 6.20
C CYS A 105 -6.11 -4.61 7.52
N ALA A 106 -5.55 -3.88 8.49
CA ALA A 106 -6.20 -3.60 9.76
C ALA A 106 -7.24 -2.47 9.69
N LEU A 107 -7.08 -1.55 8.75
CA LEU A 107 -8.01 -0.46 8.48
C LEU A 107 -9.27 -0.95 7.77
N PHE A 108 -9.13 -1.89 6.84
CA PHE A 108 -10.25 -2.46 6.09
C PHE A 108 -11.07 -3.45 6.94
N PRO A 109 -12.41 -3.43 6.88
CA PRO A 109 -13.25 -2.58 6.05
C PRO A 109 -13.70 -1.29 6.74
N GLU A 110 -13.48 -1.17 8.05
CA GLU A 110 -14.05 -0.12 8.89
C GLU A 110 -13.66 1.30 8.43
N SER A 111 -12.45 1.49 7.92
CA SER A 111 -11.98 2.79 7.41
C SER A 111 -12.82 3.31 6.24
N CYS A 112 -13.44 2.43 5.43
CA CYS A 112 -14.32 2.83 4.33
C CYS A 112 -15.55 3.62 4.82
N PHE A 113 -16.00 3.35 6.05
CA PHE A 113 -17.17 3.99 6.68
C PHE A 113 -16.83 5.29 7.44
N LEU A 114 -15.55 5.67 7.53
CA LEU A 114 -15.15 6.97 8.08
C LEU A 114 -15.39 8.12 7.09
N SER A 115 -15.34 7.81 5.80
CA SER A 115 -15.57 8.81 4.76
C SER A 115 -17.06 9.15 4.64
N LYS A 116 -17.40 10.42 4.37
CA LYS A 116 -18.78 10.83 4.07
C LYS A 116 -19.32 10.24 2.76
N ASN A 117 -18.50 9.51 2.01
CA ASN A 117 -18.76 9.05 0.65
C ASN A 117 -18.68 7.51 0.53
N ILE A 118 -19.27 6.80 1.48
CA ILE A 118 -19.38 5.33 1.42
C ILE A 118 -19.96 4.80 0.11
N GLU A 119 -20.89 5.54 -0.49
CA GLU A 119 -21.52 5.19 -1.76
C GLU A 119 -20.51 5.11 -2.91
N ILE A 120 -19.38 5.82 -2.83
CA ILE A 120 -18.30 5.68 -3.81
C ILE A 120 -17.69 4.29 -3.70
N PHE A 121 -17.35 3.82 -2.49
CA PHE A 121 -16.78 2.49 -2.30
C PHE A 121 -17.73 1.38 -2.73
N ARG A 122 -19.02 1.49 -2.40
CA ARG A 122 -20.03 0.50 -2.79
C ARG A 122 -20.22 0.36 -4.30
N ARG A 123 -20.03 1.46 -5.04
CA ARG A 123 -20.14 1.48 -6.50
C ARG A 123 -18.89 0.97 -7.22
N LYS A 124 -17.75 0.83 -6.52
CA LYS A 124 -16.54 0.27 -7.14
C LYS A 124 -16.78 -1.21 -7.44
N GLU A 125 -16.55 -1.58 -8.70
CA GLU A 125 -16.75 -2.93 -9.21
C GLU A 125 -16.05 -4.00 -8.34
N ILE A 126 -14.82 -3.72 -7.93
CA ILE A 126 -14.02 -4.61 -7.07
C ILE A 126 -14.68 -4.94 -5.73
N PHE A 127 -15.51 -4.04 -5.17
CA PHE A 127 -16.15 -4.24 -3.87
C PHE A 127 -17.58 -4.76 -3.96
N LYS A 128 -18.11 -4.98 -5.16
CA LYS A 128 -19.49 -5.46 -5.37
C LYS A 128 -19.79 -6.74 -4.62
N ASN A 129 -18.82 -7.65 -4.56
CA ASN A 129 -18.96 -8.96 -3.94
C ASN A 129 -18.42 -9.01 -2.49
N PHE A 130 -18.10 -7.88 -1.86
CA PHE A 130 -17.56 -7.84 -0.51
C PHE A 130 -18.69 -7.66 0.51
N PRO A 131 -19.11 -8.70 1.26
CA PRO A 131 -20.26 -8.58 2.16
C PRO A 131 -20.08 -7.48 3.21
N CYS A 132 -18.83 -7.33 3.68
CA CYS A 132 -18.45 -6.33 4.68
C CYS A 132 -18.45 -4.88 4.17
N ILE A 133 -18.56 -4.63 2.86
CA ILE A 133 -18.72 -3.29 2.27
C ILE A 133 -20.19 -3.03 1.93
N GLN A 134 -20.91 -4.10 1.54
CA GLN A 134 -22.32 -3.99 1.20
C GLN A 134 -23.21 -3.75 2.43
N VAL A 135 -22.78 -4.17 3.63
CA VAL A 135 -23.52 -3.92 4.88
C VAL A 135 -22.83 -2.83 5.70
N PRO A 136 -23.52 -1.74 6.09
CA PRO A 136 -22.96 -0.70 6.95
C PRO A 136 -22.48 -1.25 8.28
N CYS A 137 -21.22 -1.00 8.62
CA CYS A 137 -20.72 -1.25 9.97
C CYS A 137 -21.00 -0.02 10.84
N ASN A 138 -21.67 -0.21 11.99
CA ASN A 138 -21.72 0.85 12.98
C ASN A 138 -20.35 0.95 13.66
N ILE A 139 -19.75 2.13 13.65
CA ILE A 139 -18.42 2.35 14.22
C ILE A 139 -18.56 3.26 15.43
N SER A 140 -18.22 2.73 16.60
CA SER A 140 -18.22 3.50 17.86
C SER A 140 -17.26 4.70 17.78
N GLN A 141 -17.52 5.76 18.55
CA GLN A 141 -16.66 6.95 18.55
C GLN A 141 -15.20 6.62 18.92
N LYS A 142 -14.99 5.73 19.90
CA LYS A 142 -13.65 5.24 20.28
C LYS A 142 -12.94 4.51 19.14
N ARG A 143 -13.68 3.71 18.36
CA ARG A 143 -13.13 3.03 17.19
C ARG A 143 -12.79 4.01 16.08
N LYS A 144 -13.61 5.04 15.84
CA LYS A 144 -13.28 6.12 14.88
C LYS A 144 -11.96 6.80 15.22
N GLU A 145 -11.77 7.19 16.49
CA GLU A 145 -10.52 7.79 16.98
C GLU A 145 -9.32 6.85 16.77
N THR A 146 -9.51 5.55 17.02
CA THR A 146 -8.48 4.53 16.79
C THR A 146 -8.13 4.39 15.32
N LEU A 147 -9.12 4.36 14.43
CA LEU A 147 -8.90 4.28 13.00
C LEU A 147 -8.23 5.56 12.46
N TYR A 148 -8.57 6.75 12.97
CA TYR A 148 -7.85 7.99 12.62
C TYR A 148 -6.38 7.94 13.05
N LYS A 149 -6.08 7.41 14.23
CA LYS A 149 -4.68 7.17 14.65
C LYS A 149 -3.97 6.19 13.73
N LEU A 150 -4.63 5.10 13.33
CA LEU A 150 -4.06 4.13 12.38
C LEU A 150 -3.84 4.75 10.99
N LEU A 151 -4.72 5.63 10.53
CA LEU A 151 -4.54 6.40 9.28
C LEU A 151 -3.35 7.37 9.40
N GLU A 152 -3.20 8.07 10.51
CA GLU A 152 -2.03 8.93 10.75
C GLU A 152 -0.72 8.11 10.78
N MET A 153 -0.74 6.94 11.42
CA MET A 153 0.39 6.01 11.40
C MET A 153 0.67 5.53 9.98
N TRP A 154 -0.37 5.20 9.20
CA TRP A 154 -0.26 4.77 7.82
C TRP A 154 0.44 5.81 6.94
N ASP A 155 0.02 7.06 7.02
CA ASP A 155 0.63 8.17 6.28
C ASP A 155 2.10 8.34 6.66
N LYS A 156 2.43 8.20 7.96
CA LYS A 156 3.81 8.21 8.47
C LYS A 156 4.66 7.06 7.91
N GLU A 157 4.11 5.86 7.88
CA GLU A 157 4.81 4.69 7.38
C GLU A 157 5.00 4.73 5.86
N ILE A 158 4.01 5.24 5.11
CA ILE A 158 4.16 5.52 3.67
C ILE A 158 5.29 6.51 3.44
N PHE A 159 5.26 7.65 4.16
CA PHE A 159 6.24 8.70 3.95
C PHE A 159 7.67 8.17 4.14
N LEU A 160 7.90 7.45 5.24
CA LEU A 160 9.18 6.82 5.54
C LEU A 160 9.56 5.76 4.52
N SER A 161 8.62 4.95 4.03
CA SER A 161 8.89 3.92 3.01
C SER A 161 9.36 4.54 1.71
N ASP A 162 8.65 5.56 1.23
CA ASP A 162 9.02 6.29 0.02
C ASP A 162 10.41 6.94 0.20
N PHE A 163 10.61 7.63 1.31
CA PHE A 163 11.89 8.28 1.61
C PHE A 163 13.05 7.28 1.67
N TYR A 164 12.82 6.11 2.27
CA TYR A 164 13.84 5.07 2.37
C TYR A 164 14.20 4.47 1.02
N LEU A 165 13.21 4.11 0.22
CA LEU A 165 13.40 3.41 -1.05
C LEU A 165 13.85 4.33 -2.17
N PHE A 166 13.31 5.55 -2.23
CA PHE A 166 13.54 6.49 -3.34
C PHE A 166 14.39 7.71 -2.96
N GLY A 167 14.60 7.97 -1.67
CA GLY A 167 15.31 9.16 -1.18
C GLY A 167 14.45 10.42 -1.11
N VAL A 168 13.20 10.36 -1.58
CA VAL A 168 12.23 11.47 -1.56
C VAL A 168 10.84 10.94 -1.22
N SER A 169 9.99 11.80 -0.65
CA SER A 169 8.64 11.43 -0.29
C SER A 169 7.69 12.64 -0.33
N PRO A 170 6.48 12.51 -0.91
CA PRO A 170 5.99 11.33 -1.64
C PRO A 170 6.72 11.14 -2.98
N PHE A 171 6.89 9.89 -3.41
CA PHE A 171 7.47 9.58 -4.72
C PHE A 171 6.39 9.50 -5.80
N TRP A 172 6.10 10.66 -6.41
CA TRP A 172 5.16 10.76 -7.54
C TRP A 172 5.80 10.39 -8.86
N LEU A 173 5.10 9.59 -9.66
CA LEU A 173 5.51 9.12 -10.97
C LEU A 173 4.45 9.44 -12.02
N ASP A 174 4.89 10.06 -13.12
CA ASP A 174 4.10 10.35 -14.32
C ASP A 174 4.45 9.33 -15.42
N LEU A 175 3.48 8.48 -15.73
CA LEU A 175 3.55 7.41 -16.72
C LEU A 175 2.97 7.81 -18.09
N LYS A 176 2.65 9.09 -18.32
CA LYS A 176 2.06 9.53 -19.61
C LYS A 176 2.94 9.17 -20.81
N ASN A 177 4.26 9.24 -20.65
CA ASN A 177 5.20 8.84 -21.69
C ASN A 177 5.27 7.32 -21.94
N LEU A 178 4.65 6.51 -21.07
CA LEU A 178 4.49 5.07 -21.23
C LEU A 178 3.03 4.68 -21.54
N SER A 179 2.14 5.67 -21.75
CA SER A 179 0.71 5.41 -21.96
C SER A 179 0.44 4.47 -23.14
N GLU A 180 1.16 4.61 -24.25
CA GLU A 180 1.02 3.70 -25.40
C GLU A 180 1.31 2.23 -25.06
N LEU A 181 2.19 1.95 -24.09
CA LEU A 181 2.45 0.58 -23.64
C LEU A 181 1.32 0.08 -22.75
N VAL A 182 0.82 0.93 -21.85
CA VAL A 182 -0.28 0.60 -20.93
C VAL A 182 -1.60 0.40 -21.67
N LEU A 183 -1.83 1.16 -22.75
CA LEU A 183 -3.08 1.15 -23.51
C LEU A 183 -3.17 -0.03 -24.52
N LYS A 184 -2.15 -0.88 -24.65
CA LYS A 184 -2.19 -2.04 -25.55
C LYS A 184 -3.18 -3.13 -25.10
N ASP A 185 -3.34 -3.29 -23.79
CA ASP A 185 -4.11 -4.38 -23.18
C ASP A 185 -5.40 -3.88 -22.50
N LEU A 186 -6.12 -2.97 -23.16
CA LEU A 186 -7.38 -2.45 -22.63
C LEU A 186 -8.51 -3.48 -22.71
N ILE A 187 -9.30 -3.58 -21.64
CA ILE A 187 -10.52 -4.39 -21.62
C ILE A 187 -11.72 -3.48 -21.86
N PRO A 188 -12.47 -3.64 -22.97
CA PRO A 188 -13.72 -2.91 -23.17
C PRO A 188 -14.77 -3.36 -22.15
N LEU A 189 -15.51 -2.40 -21.60
CA LEU A 189 -16.65 -2.61 -20.71
C LEU A 189 -17.96 -2.43 -21.50
N GLU A 190 -19.05 -3.03 -20.99
CA GLU A 190 -20.36 -3.04 -21.66
C GLU A 190 -20.96 -1.65 -21.89
N ASP A 191 -20.53 -0.64 -21.13
CA ASP A 191 -21.00 0.74 -21.23
C ASP A 191 -20.13 1.63 -22.14
N GLY A 192 -19.22 1.02 -22.91
CA GLY A 192 -18.32 1.73 -23.81
C GLY A 192 -17.09 2.34 -23.13
N ARG A 193 -16.92 2.17 -21.82
CA ARG A 193 -15.66 2.50 -21.13
C ARG A 193 -14.61 1.43 -21.38
N VAL A 194 -13.36 1.75 -21.06
CA VAL A 194 -12.24 0.79 -21.06
C VAL A 194 -11.67 0.67 -19.65
N LYS A 195 -11.37 -0.55 -19.23
CA LYS A 195 -10.65 -0.85 -17.99
C LYS A 195 -9.16 -1.00 -18.33
N ILE A 196 -8.33 -0.20 -17.68
CA ILE A 196 -6.89 -0.42 -17.67
C ILE A 196 -6.61 -1.62 -16.76
N VAL A 197 -5.87 -2.60 -17.28
CA VAL A 197 -5.48 -3.78 -16.51
C VAL A 197 -4.28 -3.40 -15.65
N ASN A 198 -4.47 -3.31 -14.33
CA ASN A 198 -3.40 -2.93 -13.40
C ASN A 198 -2.16 -3.82 -13.53
N GLN A 199 -2.33 -5.11 -13.82
CA GLN A 199 -1.22 -6.05 -14.06
C GLN A 199 -0.31 -5.62 -15.22
N CYS A 200 -0.83 -4.92 -16.23
CA CYS A 200 -0.02 -4.36 -17.33
C CYS A 200 0.88 -3.23 -16.81
N ILE A 201 0.33 -2.31 -16.01
CA ILE A 201 1.13 -1.25 -15.35
C ILE A 201 2.18 -1.88 -14.44
N GLU A 202 1.80 -2.86 -13.61
CA GLU A 202 2.73 -3.56 -12.71
C GLU A 202 3.89 -4.22 -13.47
N GLY A 203 3.60 -4.89 -14.59
CA GLY A 203 4.61 -5.53 -15.44
C GLY A 203 5.58 -4.52 -16.05
N ILE A 204 5.06 -3.41 -16.59
CA ILE A 204 5.87 -2.33 -17.16
C ILE A 204 6.75 -1.71 -16.06
N LEU A 205 6.18 -1.39 -14.90
CA LEU A 205 6.93 -0.82 -13.78
C LEU A 205 8.01 -1.78 -13.30
N PHE A 206 7.66 -3.04 -13.07
CA PHE A 206 8.62 -4.06 -12.65
C PHE A 206 9.79 -4.15 -13.62
N GLN A 207 9.53 -4.26 -14.93
CA GLN A 207 10.58 -4.30 -15.94
C GLN A 207 11.46 -3.04 -15.88
N ARG A 208 10.85 -1.85 -15.83
CA ARG A 208 11.61 -0.58 -15.78
C ARG A 208 12.46 -0.47 -14.53
N PHE A 209 11.93 -0.77 -13.35
CA PHE A 209 12.68 -0.74 -12.08
C PHE A 209 13.76 -1.82 -12.00
N PHE A 210 13.54 -2.96 -12.65
CA PHE A 210 14.52 -4.04 -12.74
C PHE A 210 15.71 -3.66 -13.65
N GLU A 211 15.43 -3.26 -14.90
CA GLU A 211 16.45 -2.89 -15.89
C GLU A 211 17.31 -1.69 -15.46
N SER A 212 16.74 -0.82 -14.64
CA SER A 212 17.39 0.39 -14.13
C SER A 212 18.22 0.18 -12.87
N GLY A 213 18.18 -1.03 -12.29
CA GLY A 213 18.93 -1.38 -11.08
C GLY A 213 18.26 -0.99 -9.77
N TYR A 214 17.17 -0.21 -9.78
CA TYR A 214 16.47 0.22 -8.57
C TYR A 214 15.94 -0.96 -7.75
N TRP A 215 15.49 -2.04 -8.40
CA TRP A 215 15.05 -3.25 -7.69
C TRP A 215 16.18 -3.86 -6.85
N SER A 216 17.38 -3.96 -7.42
CA SER A 216 18.58 -4.42 -6.73
C SER A 216 18.98 -3.48 -5.60
N ASP A 217 18.91 -2.16 -5.85
CA ASP A 217 19.21 -1.15 -4.82
C ASP A 217 18.23 -1.23 -3.65
N TRP A 218 16.94 -1.43 -3.90
CA TRP A 218 15.94 -1.64 -2.85
C TRP A 218 16.23 -2.91 -2.05
N LYS A 219 16.62 -4.00 -2.70
CA LYS A 219 17.02 -5.22 -2.02
C LYS A 219 18.19 -4.95 -1.05
N VAL A 220 19.25 -4.29 -1.50
CA VAL A 220 20.41 -3.93 -0.65
C VAL A 220 19.99 -3.05 0.52
N LYS A 221 19.07 -2.10 0.30
CA LYS A 221 18.50 -1.30 1.40
C LYS A 221 17.76 -2.20 2.39
N LEU A 222 16.85 -3.06 1.94
CA LEU A 222 16.09 -3.95 2.81
C LEU A 222 16.97 -4.95 3.58
N GLU A 223 18.05 -5.46 2.97
CA GLU A 223 19.05 -6.30 3.65
C GLU A 223 19.75 -5.57 4.81
N ARG A 224 19.84 -4.23 4.78
CA ARG A 224 20.33 -3.45 5.93
C ARG A 224 19.41 -3.58 7.13
N LEU A 225 18.10 -3.71 6.91
CA LEU A 225 17.13 -3.86 7.99
C LEU A 225 17.23 -5.24 8.66
N ASP A 226 17.80 -6.24 7.97
CA ASP A 226 18.06 -7.58 8.52
C ASP A 226 19.29 -7.66 9.44
N LYS A 227 20.08 -6.58 9.54
CA LYS A 227 21.23 -6.51 10.45
C LYS A 227 20.76 -6.38 11.90
N LYS A 228 21.65 -6.73 12.85
CA LYS A 228 21.37 -6.66 14.29
C LYS A 228 20.90 -5.27 14.77
N ASP A 229 21.39 -4.21 14.14
CA ASP A 229 21.04 -2.82 14.43
C ASP A 229 19.86 -2.29 13.59
N GLY A 230 19.28 -3.11 12.70
CA GLY A 230 18.23 -2.71 11.76
C GLY A 230 17.00 -2.09 12.44
N LEU A 231 16.57 -2.65 13.58
CA LEU A 231 15.45 -2.13 14.36
C LEU A 231 15.73 -0.73 14.94
N SER A 232 16.96 -0.50 15.42
CA SER A 232 17.39 0.79 15.94
C SER A 232 17.50 1.82 14.81
N TYR A 233 18.13 1.42 13.71
CA TYR A 233 18.26 2.24 12.51
C TYR A 233 16.89 2.69 11.96
N LEU A 234 15.93 1.76 11.84
CA LEU A 234 14.57 2.05 11.42
C LEU A 234 13.86 3.00 12.39
N GLY A 235 14.11 2.85 13.69
CA GLY A 235 13.59 3.77 14.71
C GLY A 235 14.10 5.19 14.58
N ASN A 236 15.40 5.34 14.31
CA ASN A 236 16.01 6.66 14.10
C ASN A 236 15.46 7.33 12.84
N LEU A 237 15.35 6.58 11.74
CA LEU A 237 14.72 7.08 10.51
C LEU A 237 13.30 7.54 10.77
N LYS A 238 12.49 6.72 11.46
CA LYS A 238 11.11 7.06 11.78
C LYS A 238 10.99 8.32 12.62
N SER A 239 11.81 8.43 13.66
CA SER A 239 11.82 9.64 14.50
C SER A 239 12.20 10.88 13.71
N ALA A 240 13.09 10.77 12.72
CA ALA A 240 13.47 11.88 11.86
C ALA A 240 12.35 12.27 10.88
N THR A 241 11.64 11.29 10.32
CA THR A 241 10.61 11.53 9.29
C THR A 241 9.24 11.88 9.84
N ASP A 242 8.89 11.48 11.07
CA ASP A 242 7.55 11.69 11.64
C ASP A 242 7.14 13.17 11.69
N HIS A 243 8.11 14.08 11.85
CA HIS A 243 7.87 15.52 11.87
C HIS A 243 7.78 16.14 10.47
N MET A 244 8.22 15.44 9.42
CA MET A 244 8.29 15.96 8.05
C MET A 244 6.92 15.91 7.32
N ILE A 245 6.01 15.05 7.78
CA ILE A 245 4.72 14.77 7.12
C ILE A 245 3.77 15.96 7.16
N ILE A 246 3.96 16.89 8.10
CA ILE A 246 3.14 18.09 8.32
C ILE A 246 2.99 18.95 7.05
N TYR A 247 3.84 18.78 6.04
CA TYR A 247 3.85 19.58 4.81
C TYR A 247 3.34 18.88 3.54
N THR A 248 2.93 17.62 3.61
CA THR A 248 2.52 16.84 2.42
C THR A 248 1.03 16.92 2.08
N ASN A 249 0.23 17.57 2.93
CA ASN A 249 -1.21 17.68 2.73
C ASN A 249 -1.56 18.77 1.69
N LYS A 250 -1.91 18.33 0.48
CA LYS A 250 -2.73 19.03 -0.54
C LYS A 250 -2.17 20.32 -1.17
N THR A 251 -0.86 20.56 -1.11
CA THR A 251 -0.21 21.57 -1.94
C THR A 251 0.00 21.02 -3.36
N LYS A 252 -0.17 21.88 -4.38
CA LYS A 252 0.07 21.54 -5.80
C LYS A 252 1.35 20.73 -5.92
N VAL A 253 1.24 19.48 -6.39
CA VAL A 253 2.42 18.68 -6.70
C VAL A 253 3.16 19.40 -7.83
N ARG A 254 4.33 19.96 -7.53
CA ARG A 254 5.17 20.68 -8.52
C ARG A 254 6.30 19.83 -9.05
N ILE A 255 6.60 18.74 -8.36
CA ILE A 255 7.70 17.85 -8.68
C ILE A 255 7.14 16.43 -8.78
N ALA A 256 7.43 15.80 -9.90
CA ALA A 256 7.17 14.39 -10.15
C ALA A 256 8.40 13.76 -10.77
N HIS A 257 8.31 12.47 -11.07
CA HIS A 257 9.34 11.74 -11.76
C HIS A 257 8.76 11.09 -13.01
N GLN A 258 9.62 10.82 -13.99
CA GLN A 258 9.24 10.13 -15.21
C GLN A 258 10.41 9.27 -15.69
N PHE A 259 10.11 8.17 -16.38
CA PHE A 259 11.13 7.37 -17.02
C PHE A 259 11.67 8.08 -18.28
N ASP A 260 12.97 8.30 -18.35
CA ASP A 260 13.70 8.67 -19.58
C ASP A 260 14.56 7.46 -19.99
N GLY A 261 14.03 6.68 -20.94
CA GLY A 261 14.52 5.34 -21.23
C GLY A 261 14.34 4.42 -20.01
N ILE A 262 15.44 3.91 -19.47
CA ILE A 262 15.45 3.11 -18.23
C ILE A 262 15.67 3.98 -16.98
N LYS A 263 16.10 5.24 -17.10
CA LYS A 263 16.42 6.06 -15.93
C LYS A 263 15.20 6.82 -15.45
N ILE A 264 15.12 7.10 -14.16
CA ILE A 264 14.10 7.99 -13.60
C ILE A 264 14.68 9.40 -13.55
N ARG A 265 13.94 10.39 -14.05
CA ARG A 265 14.29 11.80 -13.97
C ARG A 265 13.20 12.60 -13.28
N GLN A 266 13.63 13.60 -12.53
CA GLN A 266 12.74 14.59 -11.97
C GLN A 266 12.16 15.46 -13.09
N ILE A 267 10.86 15.74 -13.02
CA ILE A 267 10.15 16.65 -13.89
C ILE A 267 9.40 17.70 -13.06
N HIS A 268 9.20 18.87 -13.65
CA HIS A 268 8.38 19.92 -13.07
C HIS A 268 6.98 19.89 -13.69
N LEU A 269 5.96 19.79 -12.84
CA LEU A 269 4.59 19.87 -13.29
C LEU A 269 4.18 21.34 -13.48
N PRO A 270 3.33 21.65 -14.47
CA PRO A 270 2.88 23.01 -14.79
C PRO A 270 2.08 23.67 -13.65
#